data_AF-A0A8B9JDM8-F1
#
_entry.id   AF-A0A8B9JDM8-F1
#
_cell.length_a   1.000
_cell.length_b   1.000
_cell.length_c   1.000
_cell.angle_alpha   90.00
_cell.angle_beta   90.00
_cell.angle_gamma   90.00
#
_symmetry.space_group_name_H-M   'P 1'
#
loop_
_entity.id
_entity.type
_entity.pdbx_description
1 polymer ?
#
loop_
_entity_poly.entity_id
_entity_poly.type
_entity_poly.pdbx_seq_one_letter_code
_entity_poly.pdbx_strand_id
1 'polypeptide(L)'
;MEAVVEEIVAPEDLEKFGRKYKAELEKGSVSKNTKFEYAWCLIRSKSSTDIKTGIELLDDLIHKGTKDDQRDYLFYLAVGNYKLKVKMQTLYPSPATNTLITYGLVGMAIVGGIGLGVAGLAGLIGLAVAKKAG
;
A
#
# COMPACT_ATOMS: atom_id res chain seq x y z
N MET A 1 1.43 20.78 13.35
CA MET A 1 2.87 20.50 13.19
C MET A 1 2.98 19.46 12.09
N GLU A 2 3.14 19.93 10.85
CA GLU A 2 3.23 19.12 9.64
C GLU A 2 4.66 18.62 9.47
N ALA A 3 4.84 17.32 9.59
CA ALA A 3 5.90 16.55 8.95
C ALA A 3 5.52 15.08 9.15
N VAL A 4 4.41 14.67 8.51
CA VAL A 4 4.23 13.24 8.24
C VAL A 4 5.45 12.89 7.42
N VAL A 5 6.32 12.09 8.02
CA VAL A 5 7.49 11.49 7.39
C VAL A 5 6.96 10.64 6.24
N GLU A 6 6.67 11.29 5.11
CA GLU A 6 6.80 10.61 3.83
C GLU A 6 8.27 10.20 3.83
N GLU A 7 8.54 8.95 4.19
CA GLU A 7 9.86 8.35 4.09
C GLU A 7 10.14 8.17 2.60
N ILE A 8 10.32 9.31 1.93
CA ILE A 8 10.58 9.47 0.51
C ILE A 8 11.90 8.76 0.30
N VAL A 9 11.87 7.69 -0.48
CA VAL A 9 13.12 7.07 -0.97
C VAL A 9 13.98 8.19 -1.53
N ALA A 10 15.24 8.24 -1.09
CA ALA A 10 16.18 9.22 -1.63
C ALA A 10 16.16 9.07 -3.16
N PRO A 11 15.95 10.16 -3.91
CA PRO A 11 15.90 10.10 -5.37
C PRO A 11 17.18 9.45 -5.95
N GLU A 12 18.29 9.58 -5.23
CA GLU A 12 19.60 8.98 -5.49
C GLU A 12 19.54 7.45 -5.53
N ASP A 13 18.86 6.82 -4.57
CA ASP A 13 18.68 5.37 -4.51
C ASP A 13 17.75 4.90 -5.63
N LEU A 14 16.66 5.63 -5.89
CA LEU A 14 15.74 5.29 -6.97
C LEU A 14 16.44 5.31 -8.34
N GLU A 15 17.29 6.31 -8.58
CA GLU A 15 18.12 6.37 -9.79
C GLU A 15 19.17 5.25 -9.84
N LYS A 16 19.77 4.89 -8.71
CA LYS A 16 20.77 3.81 -8.62
C LYS A 16 20.14 2.46 -8.96
N PHE A 17 19.00 2.13 -8.36
CA PHE A 17 18.29 0.89 -8.64
C PHE A 17 17.66 0.89 -10.03
N GLY A 18 17.16 2.03 -10.51
CA GLY A 18 16.68 2.19 -11.88
C GLY A 18 17.76 1.97 -12.93
N ARG A 19 18.97 2.51 -12.71
CA ARG A 19 20.13 2.24 -13.57
C ARG A 19 20.50 0.78 -13.59
N LYS A 20 20.55 0.13 -12.41
CA LYS A 20 20.85 -1.30 -12.29
C LYS A 20 19.81 -2.16 -13.00
N TYR A 21 18.52 -1.86 -12.82
CA TYR A 21 17.42 -2.53 -13.51
C TYR A 21 17.54 -2.39 -15.03
N LYS A 22 17.78 -1.17 -15.54
CA LYS A 22 17.92 -0.93 -16.98
C LYS A 22 19.14 -1.65 -17.57
N ALA A 23 20.27 -1.62 -16.87
CA ALA A 23 21.48 -2.32 -17.31
C ALA A 23 21.27 -3.84 -17.42
N GLU A 24 20.55 -4.45 -16.47
CA GLU A 24 20.20 -5.88 -16.53
C GLU A 24 19.12 -6.17 -17.60
N LEU A 25 18.21 -5.23 -17.82
CA LEU A 25 17.22 -5.30 -18.90
C LEU A 25 17.90 -5.30 -20.27
N GLU A 26 18.92 -4.46 -20.46
CA GLU A 26 19.74 -4.40 -21.68
C GLU A 26 20.57 -5.68 -21.88
N LYS A 27 20.96 -6.37 -20.81
CA LYS A 27 21.59 -7.70 -20.87
C LYS A 27 20.61 -8.83 -21.20
N GLY A 28 19.31 -8.55 -21.23
CA GLY A 28 18.25 -9.49 -21.63
C GLY A 28 17.64 -10.32 -20.49
N SER A 29 18.14 -10.19 -19.26
CA SER A 29 17.53 -10.88 -18.10
C SER A 29 17.74 -10.09 -16.82
N VAL A 30 16.63 -9.76 -16.14
CA VAL A 30 16.67 -9.04 -14.86
C VAL A 30 16.53 -10.04 -13.72
N SER A 31 17.50 -10.02 -12.81
CA SER A 31 17.46 -10.80 -11.58
C SER A 31 16.26 -10.44 -10.69
N LYS A 32 15.66 -11.44 -10.04
CA LYS A 32 14.49 -11.24 -9.15
C LYS A 32 14.76 -10.19 -8.07
N ASN A 33 15.92 -10.26 -7.42
CA ASN A 33 16.33 -9.26 -6.41
C ASN A 33 16.38 -7.85 -6.98
N THR A 34 16.99 -7.64 -8.16
CA THR A 34 17.08 -6.30 -8.76
C THR A 34 15.73 -5.75 -9.15
N LYS A 35 14.83 -6.61 -9.66
CA LYS A 35 13.44 -6.25 -9.96
C LYS A 35 12.67 -5.88 -8.69
N PHE A 36 12.87 -6.63 -7.62
CA PHE A 36 12.26 -6.39 -6.31
C PHE A 36 12.75 -5.07 -5.69
N GLU A 37 14.08 -4.85 -5.63
CA GLU A 37 14.69 -3.62 -5.11
C GLU A 37 14.15 -2.38 -5.84
N TYR A 38 14.06 -2.46 -7.17
CA TYR A 38 13.52 -1.37 -7.99
C TYR A 38 12.03 -1.14 -7.75
N ALA A 39 11.23 -2.21 -7.71
CA ALA A 39 9.79 -2.13 -7.43
C ALA A 39 9.49 -1.53 -6.05
N TRP A 40 10.29 -1.89 -5.04
CA TRP A 40 10.16 -1.36 -3.68
C TRP A 40 10.44 0.15 -3.62
N CYS A 41 11.47 0.61 -4.34
CA CYS A 41 11.76 2.03 -4.47
C CYS A 41 10.61 2.80 -5.13
N LEU A 42 10.02 2.22 -6.19
CA LEU A 42 8.90 2.81 -6.92
C LEU A 42 7.63 2.94 -6.06
N ILE A 43 7.29 1.91 -5.28
CA ILE A 43 6.16 1.94 -4.33
C ILE A 43 6.34 3.05 -3.28
N ARG A 44 7.58 3.33 -2.89
CA ARG A 44 7.91 4.40 -1.95
C ARG A 44 8.04 5.78 -2.60
N SER A 45 8.01 5.88 -3.92
CA SER A 45 8.02 7.15 -4.66
C SER A 45 6.80 8.03 -4.36
N LYS A 46 6.92 9.32 -4.72
CA LYS A 46 5.84 10.30 -4.66
C LYS A 46 4.87 10.18 -5.84
N SER A 47 5.29 9.61 -6.96
CA SER A 47 4.46 9.53 -8.16
C SER A 47 3.50 8.34 -8.07
N SER A 48 2.20 8.57 -8.31
CA SER A 48 1.22 7.48 -8.40
C SER A 48 1.54 6.52 -9.54
N THR A 49 2.14 7.02 -10.62
CA THR A 49 2.56 6.21 -11.77
C THR A 49 3.66 5.25 -11.38
N ASP A 50 4.69 5.73 -10.68
CA ASP A 50 5.78 4.89 -10.17
C ASP A 50 5.22 3.79 -9.26
N ILE A 51 4.31 4.14 -8.35
CA ILE A 51 3.69 3.17 -7.43
C ILE A 51 2.97 2.06 -8.22
N LYS A 52 2.20 2.41 -9.26
CA LYS A 52 1.54 1.42 -10.13
C LYS A 52 2.56 0.51 -10.80
N THR A 53 3.60 1.08 -11.40
CA THR A 53 4.67 0.31 -12.05
C THR A 53 5.36 -0.62 -11.05
N GLY A 54 5.61 -0.17 -9.82
CA GLY A 54 6.16 -1.00 -8.75
C GLY A 54 5.25 -2.17 -8.36
N ILE A 55 3.93 -1.95 -8.30
CA ILE A 55 2.94 -3.01 -8.06
C ILE A 55 2.96 -4.05 -9.18
N GLU A 56 2.99 -3.62 -10.45
CA GLU A 56 3.07 -4.53 -11.61
C GLU A 56 4.35 -5.36 -11.60
N LEU A 57 5.48 -4.77 -11.21
CA LEU A 57 6.75 -5.48 -11.09
C LEU A 57 6.73 -6.53 -9.96
N LEU A 58 6.10 -6.23 -8.82
CA LEU A 58 5.91 -7.20 -7.74
C LEU A 58 4.95 -8.32 -8.14
N ASP A 59 3.90 -8.02 -8.89
CA ASP A 59 2.94 -9.02 -9.38
C ASP A 59 3.62 -10.04 -10.32
N ASP A 60 4.46 -9.57 -11.25
CA ASP A 60 5.28 -10.45 -12.10
C ASP A 60 6.25 -11.32 -11.28
N LEU A 61 6.78 -10.79 -10.17
CA LEU A 61 7.64 -11.54 -9.26
C LEU A 61 6.89 -12.61 -8.48
N ILE A 62 5.64 -12.37 -8.06
CA ILE A 62 4.78 -13.37 -7.41
C ILE A 62 4.58 -14.58 -8.31
N HIS A 63 4.35 -14.36 -9.61
CA HIS A 63 4.18 -15.44 -10.59
C HIS A 63 5.48 -16.22 -10.87
N LYS A 64 6.65 -15.62 -10.60
CA LYS A 64 7.99 -16.20 -10.85
C LYS A 64 8.72 -16.67 -9.57
N GLY A 65 8.16 -16.40 -8.40
CA GLY A 65 8.72 -16.67 -7.08
C GLY A 65 8.39 -18.07 -6.56
N THR A 66 9.06 -18.50 -5.49
CA THR A 66 8.65 -19.69 -4.74
C THR A 66 7.57 -19.33 -3.72
N LYS A 67 6.92 -20.32 -3.10
CA LYS A 67 5.85 -20.08 -2.11
C LYS A 67 6.28 -19.23 -0.92
N ASP A 68 7.57 -19.27 -0.56
CA ASP A 68 8.12 -18.47 0.54
C ASP A 68 8.25 -17.00 0.10
N ASP A 69 8.90 -16.75 -1.04
CA ASP A 69 9.05 -15.41 -1.64
C ASP A 69 7.71 -14.73 -1.93
N GLN A 70 6.69 -15.51 -2.33
CA GLN A 70 5.36 -14.99 -2.61
C GLN A 70 4.74 -14.31 -1.39
N ARG A 71 5.00 -14.80 -0.17
CA ARG A 71 4.46 -14.21 1.06
C ARG A 71 5.06 -12.83 1.30
N ASP A 72 6.36 -12.68 1.12
CA ASP A 72 7.05 -11.40 1.20
C ASP A 72 6.53 -10.44 0.12
N TYR A 73 6.46 -10.88 -1.14
CA TYR A 73 6.00 -10.02 -2.24
C TYR A 73 4.54 -9.57 -2.05
N LEU A 74 3.66 -10.45 -1.55
CA LEU A 74 2.27 -10.10 -1.18
C LEU A 74 2.22 -9.02 -0.11
N PHE A 75 3.08 -9.09 0.90
CA PHE A 75 3.17 -8.05 1.93
C PHE A 75 3.53 -6.69 1.32
N TYR A 76 4.55 -6.62 0.47
CA TYR A 76 4.95 -5.38 -0.20
C TYR A 76 3.90 -4.87 -1.21
N LEU A 77 3.21 -5.77 -1.90
CA LEU A 77 2.13 -5.44 -2.83
C LEU A 77 0.92 -4.85 -2.09
N ALA A 78 0.59 -5.36 -0.91
CA ALA A 78 -0.45 -4.79 -0.05
C ALA A 78 -0.09 -3.37 0.40
N VAL A 79 1.18 -3.12 0.78
CA VAL A 79 1.68 -1.79 1.14
C VAL A 79 1.55 -0.80 -0.03
N GLY A 80 1.92 -1.22 -1.25
CA GLY A 80 1.80 -0.40 -2.45
C GLY A 80 0.35 -0.04 -2.78
N ASN A 81 -0.55 -1.01 -2.72
CA ASN A 81 -1.99 -0.79 -2.95
C ASN A 81 -2.61 0.11 -1.88
N TYR A 82 -2.25 -0.08 -0.61
CA TYR A 82 -2.70 0.79 0.47
C TYR A 82 -2.29 2.24 0.23
N LYS A 83 -1.03 2.48 -0.11
CA LYS A 83 -0.51 3.83 -0.37
C LYS A 83 -1.19 4.49 -1.57
N LEU A 84 -1.41 3.74 -2.65
CA LEU A 84 -2.11 4.23 -3.84
C LEU A 84 -3.57 4.60 -3.52
N LYS A 85 -4.25 3.77 -2.73
CA LYS A 85 -5.62 4.03 -2.27
C LYS A 85 -5.71 5.27 -1.38
N VAL A 86 -4.80 5.42 -0.41
CA VAL A 86 -4.73 6.63 0.44
C VAL A 86 -4.49 7.87 -0.42
N LYS A 87 -3.57 7.81 -1.38
CA LYS A 87 -3.27 8.94 -2.28
C LYS A 87 -4.47 9.32 -3.17
N MET A 88 -5.19 8.33 -3.69
CA MET A 88 -6.44 8.56 -4.42
C MET A 88 -7.53 9.15 -3.52
N GLN A 89 -7.67 8.67 -2.29
CA GLN A 89 -8.63 9.18 -1.31
C GLN A 89 -8.33 10.62 -0.89
N THR A 90 -7.05 10.98 -0.73
CA THR A 90 -6.64 12.37 -0.45
C THR A 90 -6.97 13.29 -1.62
N LEU A 91 -6.78 12.83 -2.86
CA LEU A 91 -7.04 13.63 -4.06
C LEU A 91 -8.54 13.74 -4.39
N TYR A 92 -9.32 12.71 -4.04
CA TYR A 92 -10.77 12.65 -4.21
C TYR A 92 -11.44 12.20 -2.90
N PRO A 93 -11.61 13.11 -1.92
CA PRO A 93 -12.27 12.78 -0.67
C PRO A 93 -13.77 12.57 -0.91
N SER A 94 -14.18 11.31 -1.11
CA SER A 94 -15.58 10.93 -1.16
C SER A 94 -16.10 10.59 0.24
N PRO A 95 -17.26 11.10 0.68
CA PRO A 95 -17.82 10.78 2.01
C PRO A 95 -18.21 9.30 2.19
N ALA A 96 -18.16 8.49 1.12
CA ALA A 96 -18.56 7.08 1.12
C ALA A 96 -17.43 6.07 1.41
N THR A 97 -16.15 6.49 1.48
CA THR A 97 -15.00 5.56 1.55
C THR A 97 -14.49 5.25 2.96
N ASN A 98 -15.08 5.85 4.00
CA ASN A 98 -14.70 5.59 5.40
C ASN A 98 -14.90 4.13 5.83
N THR A 99 -15.70 3.36 5.10
CA THR A 99 -15.93 1.93 5.37
C THR A 99 -14.76 1.04 4.92
N LEU A 100 -14.00 1.45 3.88
CA LEU A 100 -12.98 0.59 3.25
C LEU A 100 -11.57 0.74 3.83
N ILE A 101 -11.32 1.80 4.61
CA ILE A 101 -10.12 1.95 5.45
C ILE A 101 -10.20 1.05 6.70
N THR A 102 -11.41 0.75 7.17
CA THR A 102 -11.64 -0.23 8.26
C THR A 102 -11.14 -1.63 7.87
N TYR A 103 -11.40 -2.10 6.64
CA TYR A 103 -10.93 -3.42 6.20
C TYR A 103 -9.40 -3.52 6.05
N GLY A 104 -8.71 -2.42 5.70
CA GLY A 104 -7.25 -2.39 5.64
C GLY A 104 -6.60 -2.47 7.03
N LEU A 105 -7.19 -1.82 8.03
CA LEU A 105 -6.78 -1.92 9.44
C LEU A 105 -7.05 -3.31 10.04
N VAL A 106 -8.16 -3.96 9.65
CA VAL A 106 -8.46 -5.34 10.05
C VAL A 106 -7.38 -6.31 9.56
N GLY A 107 -6.73 -6.05 8.41
CA GLY A 107 -5.60 -6.85 7.93
C GLY A 107 -4.34 -6.79 8.80
N MET A 108 -4.09 -5.66 9.49
CA MET A 108 -2.98 -5.53 10.47
C MET A 108 -3.33 -6.17 11.83
N ALA A 109 -4.61 -6.35 12.14
CA ALA A 109 -5.04 -6.95 13.41
C ALA A 109 -4.86 -8.48 13.46
N ILE A 110 -4.65 -9.15 12.32
CA ILE A 110 -4.57 -10.64 12.27
C ILE A 110 -3.24 -11.17 12.83
N VAL A 111 -2.17 -10.37 12.85
CA VAL A 111 -0.85 -10.78 13.36
C VAL A 111 -0.72 -10.65 14.88
N GLY A 112 -1.61 -9.89 15.54
CA GLY A 112 -1.63 -9.77 17.00
C GLY A 112 -2.65 -10.72 17.60
N GLY A 113 -2.30 -11.99 17.76
CA GLY A 113 -3.13 -12.96 18.47
C GLY A 113 -3.37 -12.54 19.93
N ILE A 114 -4.49 -11.84 20.19
CA ILE A 114 -5.18 -11.80 21.47
C ILE A 114 -6.67 -11.79 21.15
N GLY A 115 -7.37 -12.85 21.55
CA GLY A 115 -8.82 -12.97 21.36
C GLY A 115 -9.55 -11.89 22.15
N LEU A 116 -10.35 -11.07 21.46
CA LEU A 116 -11.30 -10.15 22.08
C LEU A 116 -12.59 -10.11 21.25
N GLY A 117 -13.60 -10.78 21.80
CA GLY A 117 -15.02 -10.43 21.80
C GLY A 117 -15.65 -9.91 20.50
N VAL A 118 -16.52 -10.73 19.91
CA VAL A 118 -17.58 -10.29 19.01
C VAL A 118 -18.47 -9.28 19.73
N ALA A 119 -18.37 -8.00 19.42
CA ALA A 119 -19.38 -6.99 19.73
C ALA A 119 -19.53 -6.06 18.52
N GLY A 120 -20.63 -6.26 17.78
CA GLY A 120 -20.92 -5.53 16.55
C GLY A 120 -21.07 -4.02 16.76
N LEU A 121 -20.36 -3.25 15.95
CA LEU A 121 -20.55 -1.80 15.82
C LEU A 121 -21.75 -1.51 14.89
N ALA A 122 -22.96 -1.73 15.38
CA ALA A 122 -24.21 -1.30 14.72
C ALA A 122 -24.84 -0.04 15.34
N GLY A 123 -24.14 0.67 16.24
CA GLY A 123 -24.76 1.63 17.15
C GLY A 123 -24.58 3.14 16.89
N LEU A 124 -23.81 3.59 15.89
CA LEU A 124 -23.42 5.01 15.81
C LEU A 124 -24.04 5.82 14.67
N ILE A 125 -25.21 5.42 14.17
CA ILE A 125 -25.98 6.27 13.24
C ILE A 125 -27.45 6.31 13.69
N GLY A 126 -27.72 7.17 14.67
CA GLY A 126 -29.06 7.46 15.17
C GLY A 126 -29.29 8.97 15.28
N LEU A 127 -29.32 9.62 14.11
CA LEU A 127 -30.30 10.65 13.73
C LEU A 127 -30.65 11.73 14.77
N ALA A 128 -30.05 12.91 14.58
CA ALA A 128 -30.58 14.16 15.07
C ALA A 128 -31.96 14.44 14.45
N VAL A 129 -33.03 14.50 15.25
CA VAL A 129 -34.27 15.24 14.95
C VAL A 129 -34.80 15.88 16.24
N ALA A 130 -35.03 17.19 16.13
CA ALA A 130 -35.54 18.11 17.14
C ALA A 130 -36.94 17.79 17.66
N LYS A 131 -37.29 18.28 18.86
CA LYS A 131 -38.38 19.25 19.03
C LYS A 131 -38.38 19.91 20.41
N LYS A 132 -38.27 21.24 20.38
CA LYS A 132 -38.63 22.20 21.42
C LYS A 132 -40.16 22.35 21.47
N ALA A 133 -40.75 22.29 22.67
CA ALA A 133 -42.02 22.88 23.11
C ALA A 133 -42.43 22.11 24.38
N GLY A 134 -42.78 22.70 25.51
CA GLY A 134 -43.04 24.07 25.93
C GLY A 134 -43.58 23.95 27.36
#